data_AF-A0A5C6XY48-F1
#
_entry.id   AF-A0A5C6XY48-F1
#
_cell.length_a   1.000
_cell.length_b   1.000
_cell.length_c   1.000
_cell.angle_alpha   90.00
_cell.angle_beta   90.00
_cell.angle_gamma   90.00
#
_symmetry.space_group_name_H-M   'P 1'
#
loop_
_entity.id
_entity.type
_entity.pdbx_description
1 polymer ?
#
loop_
_entity_poly.entity_id
_entity_poly.type
_entity_poly.pdbx_seq_one_letter_code
_entity_poly.pdbx_strand_id
1 'polypeptide(L)'
;MKQFTLLIVFAFLFSCKDAQKTSNFTKKEDAAIVTAHSYPGKKLMETNCYVCHSPSASHDSRIGPPMVAIKKHYLSIGTTKEEFTTSMQDWIKNPTKENAKMNGAVKRFGVMPKQDFPEETIKQIAEYMFDNDIEKPAWFEDHLNEKKGKGKAKGAGNGMKNKKRKHNQVDNLKDLSYSEKGLKYALSTKAVLGKNLMRKIQKEGTLAALKFCNIQAYPLTDSMSVVHNAAIKRVSDKPRNPKNFANNKENEYIRIFKNDVKLNKSSEPIVVENESNVSVYYPIITNGMCLQCHGNPKTDIKPDIFKEIRKKYPNDVAIGYSINQVRGIWNVTFDK
;
A
#
# COMPACT_ATOMS: atom_id res chain seq x y z
N MET A 1 44.65 80.18 16.25
CA MET A 1 43.22 80.12 16.62
C MET A 1 42.52 79.20 15.62
N LYS A 2 42.31 77.94 15.99
CA LYS A 2 41.52 76.95 15.22
C LYS A 2 40.64 76.24 16.22
N GLN A 3 39.33 76.26 16.00
CA GLN A 3 38.36 75.58 16.86
C GLN A 3 38.00 74.21 16.27
N PHE A 4 38.12 73.21 17.16
CA PHE A 4 37.60 71.84 17.10
C PHE A 4 36.07 71.85 16.88
N THR A 5 35.41 70.78 16.46
CA THR A 5 34.98 69.58 17.22
C THR A 5 33.98 68.83 16.29
N LEU A 6 33.63 67.54 16.33
CA LEU A 6 33.86 66.40 17.20
C LEU A 6 33.37 65.16 16.41
N LEU A 7 34.16 64.09 16.38
CA LEU A 7 33.84 62.81 15.74
C LEU A 7 33.61 61.80 16.88
N ILE A 8 32.38 61.34 17.09
CA ILE A 8 32.05 60.41 18.17
C ILE A 8 31.93 58.99 17.60
N VAL A 9 32.96 58.20 17.89
CA VAL A 9 33.00 56.74 17.84
C VAL A 9 32.43 56.23 19.17
N PHE A 10 31.50 55.28 19.14
CA PHE A 10 31.02 54.59 20.34
C PHE A 10 31.31 53.08 20.21
N ALA A 11 32.21 52.58 21.05
CA ALA A 11 32.44 51.16 21.28
C ALA A 11 32.27 50.87 22.79
N PHE A 12 31.38 49.90 23.07
CA PHE A 12 31.20 49.05 24.26
C PHE A 12 31.40 49.59 25.68
N LEU A 13 30.45 49.28 26.58
CA LEU A 13 30.66 48.41 27.75
C LEU A 13 29.32 48.09 28.48
N PHE A 14 29.33 46.95 29.16
CA PHE A 14 28.26 46.20 29.85
C PHE A 14 27.60 46.89 31.06
N SER A 15 26.46 46.30 31.51
CA SER A 15 25.88 46.21 32.89
C SER A 15 24.43 46.75 32.95
N CYS A 16 23.40 46.13 33.57
CA CYS A 16 23.31 45.18 34.69
C CYS A 16 21.93 44.43 34.72
N LYS A 17 21.97 43.17 35.20
CA LYS A 17 21.00 42.36 35.98
C LYS A 17 19.46 42.53 35.87
N ASP A 18 18.75 41.40 35.62
CA ASP A 18 17.89 40.83 36.66
C ASP A 18 17.59 39.31 36.56
N ALA A 19 17.48 38.72 37.75
CA ALA A 19 17.07 37.41 38.27
C ALA A 19 16.94 36.13 37.41
N GLN A 20 17.70 35.11 37.82
CA GLN A 20 17.51 33.69 37.57
C GLN A 20 16.28 33.12 38.31
N LYS A 21 15.47 32.31 37.62
CA LYS A 21 14.77 31.16 38.21
C LYS A 21 14.99 29.93 37.35
N THR A 22 15.92 29.10 37.78
CA THR A 22 16.13 27.73 37.31
C THR A 22 14.96 26.86 37.80
N SER A 23 14.22 26.25 36.88
CA SER A 23 13.38 25.10 37.19
C SER A 23 14.04 23.86 36.59
N ASN A 24 14.58 23.03 37.48
CA ASN A 24 15.03 21.69 37.18
C ASN A 24 13.82 20.85 36.75
N PHE A 25 13.63 20.63 35.46
CA PHE A 25 12.83 19.52 34.98
C PHE A 25 13.74 18.31 34.78
N THR A 26 13.85 17.53 35.86
CA THR A 26 14.28 16.14 35.82
C THR A 26 13.47 15.40 34.75
N LYS A 27 14.15 14.93 33.71
CA LYS A 27 13.64 13.93 32.77
C LYS A 27 13.32 12.67 33.58
N LYS A 28 12.03 12.49 33.90
CA LYS A 28 11.52 11.22 34.37
C LYS A 28 11.38 10.33 33.14
N GLU A 29 12.15 9.26 33.10
CA GLU A 29 11.94 8.15 32.17
C GLU A 29 10.57 7.52 32.50
N ASP A 30 9.53 7.96 31.79
CA ASP A 30 8.30 7.19 31.70
C ASP A 30 8.49 6.11 30.63
N ALA A 31 9.13 5.02 31.07
CA ALA A 31 8.97 3.74 30.42
C ALA A 31 7.52 3.28 30.56
N ALA A 32 6.97 2.74 29.48
CA ALA A 32 5.72 2.00 29.38
C ALA A 32 4.41 2.81 29.33
N ILE A 33 4.18 3.49 28.20
CA ILE A 33 2.92 3.35 27.47
C ILE A 33 3.26 3.18 25.97
N VAL A 34 3.59 1.96 25.56
CA VAL A 34 3.57 1.58 24.14
C VAL A 34 2.10 1.45 23.76
N THR A 35 1.48 2.58 23.40
CA THR A 35 0.17 2.59 22.77
C THR A 35 0.27 1.88 21.42
N ALA A 36 -0.77 1.15 21.05
CA ALA A 36 -0.89 0.37 19.82
C ALA A 36 -1.05 1.24 18.54
N HIS A 37 -0.31 2.34 18.43
CA HIS A 37 -0.21 3.24 17.27
C HIS A 37 1.28 3.57 17.11
N SER A 38 2.01 3.33 16.03
CA SER A 38 1.76 3.01 14.64
C SER A 38 3.08 2.38 14.20
N TYR A 39 3.10 1.12 13.74
CA TYR A 39 4.28 0.62 13.03
C TYR A 39 4.18 1.10 11.58
N PRO A 40 5.00 2.06 11.12
CA PRO A 40 4.87 2.59 9.76
C PRO A 40 4.99 1.48 8.72
N GLY A 41 5.88 0.51 8.95
CA GLY A 41 6.04 -0.69 8.14
C GLY A 41 4.78 -1.57 8.06
N LYS A 42 4.01 -1.72 9.14
CA LYS A 42 2.73 -2.46 9.12
C LYS A 42 1.73 -1.77 8.19
N LYS A 43 1.54 -0.46 8.37
CA LYS A 43 0.62 0.35 7.55
C LYS A 43 1.01 0.32 6.07
N LEU A 44 2.30 0.44 5.78
CA LEU A 44 2.83 0.33 4.41
C LEU A 44 2.60 -1.06 3.80
N MET A 45 2.77 -2.13 4.60
CA MET A 45 2.52 -3.50 4.14
C MET A 45 1.04 -3.75 3.84
N GLU A 46 0.16 -3.32 4.74
CA GLU A 46 -1.30 -3.40 4.57
C GLU A 46 -1.75 -2.66 3.31
N THR A 47 -1.17 -1.48 3.08
CA THR A 47 -1.50 -0.60 1.95
C THR A 47 -1.02 -1.15 0.61
N ASN A 48 0.21 -1.66 0.57
CA ASN A 48 0.87 -1.98 -0.69
C ASN A 48 0.82 -3.48 -1.05
N CYS A 49 0.74 -4.38 -0.07
CA CYS A 49 0.94 -5.81 -0.30
C CYS A 49 -0.34 -6.65 -0.17
N TYR A 50 -1.29 -6.25 0.70
CA TYR A 50 -2.39 -7.13 1.11
C TYR A 50 -3.44 -7.39 0.03
N VAL A 51 -3.50 -6.57 -1.03
CA VAL A 51 -4.34 -6.86 -2.22
C VAL A 51 -4.09 -8.27 -2.75
N CYS A 52 -2.82 -8.70 -2.75
CA CYS A 52 -2.43 -10.03 -3.23
C CYS A 52 -2.04 -10.98 -2.09
N HIS A 53 -1.45 -10.45 -1.01
CA HIS A 53 -0.86 -11.21 0.08
C HIS A 53 -1.67 -11.21 1.39
N SER A 54 -2.96 -10.86 1.32
CA SER A 54 -3.91 -10.75 2.45
C SER A 54 -3.73 -11.82 3.55
N PRO A 55 -3.77 -11.45 4.84
CA PRO A 55 -3.64 -12.40 5.93
C PRO A 55 -4.86 -13.30 6.12
N SER A 56 -6.01 -12.97 5.53
CA SER A 56 -7.29 -13.65 5.81
C SER A 56 -7.87 -14.43 4.63
N ALA A 57 -7.34 -14.28 3.41
CA ALA A 57 -7.88 -14.99 2.25
C ALA A 57 -7.77 -16.52 2.38
N SER A 58 -8.87 -17.23 2.05
CA SER A 58 -8.94 -18.69 2.03
C SER A 58 -7.92 -19.28 1.06
N HIS A 59 -7.47 -20.51 1.31
CA HIS A 59 -6.40 -21.15 0.55
C HIS A 59 -6.60 -21.07 -0.97
N ASP A 60 -7.78 -21.37 -1.49
CA ASP A 60 -8.02 -21.49 -2.95
C ASP A 60 -8.32 -20.16 -3.64
N SER A 61 -8.63 -19.13 -2.86
CA SER A 61 -9.09 -17.84 -3.40
C SER A 61 -8.00 -16.78 -3.48
N ARG A 62 -6.76 -17.13 -3.11
CA ARG A 62 -5.60 -16.23 -3.01
C ARG A 62 -4.99 -15.90 -4.36
N ILE A 63 -4.43 -14.70 -4.43
CA ILE A 63 -3.66 -14.23 -5.58
C ILE A 63 -2.17 -14.48 -5.40
N GLY A 64 -1.65 -14.37 -4.16
CA GLY A 64 -0.26 -14.67 -3.81
C GLY A 64 -0.12 -15.42 -2.48
N PRO A 65 1.10 -15.88 -2.15
CA PRO A 65 1.39 -16.52 -0.87
C PRO A 65 1.09 -15.56 0.30
N PRO A 66 0.69 -16.05 1.48
CA PRO A 66 0.49 -15.17 2.63
C PRO A 66 1.83 -14.56 3.09
N MET A 67 1.81 -13.32 3.60
CA MET A 67 3.04 -12.62 4.04
C MET A 67 3.83 -13.42 5.08
N VAL A 68 3.15 -14.15 5.97
CA VAL A 68 3.81 -15.07 6.93
C VAL A 68 4.63 -16.18 6.25
N ALA A 69 4.21 -16.67 5.09
CA ALA A 69 4.99 -17.64 4.32
C ALA A 69 6.23 -16.98 3.72
N ILE A 70 6.08 -15.75 3.20
CA ILE A 70 7.20 -14.98 2.65
C ILE A 70 8.25 -14.75 3.74
N LYS A 71 7.84 -14.22 4.91
CA LYS A 71 8.73 -14.05 6.07
C LYS A 71 9.49 -15.34 6.35
N LYS A 72 8.79 -16.47 6.49
CA LYS A 72 9.41 -17.76 6.83
C LYS A 72 10.40 -18.30 5.79
N HIS A 73 10.21 -17.98 4.51
CA HIS A 73 11.10 -18.44 3.45
C HIS A 73 12.30 -17.51 3.23
N TYR A 74 12.16 -16.23 3.57
CA TYR A 74 13.23 -15.23 3.42
C TYR A 74 14.03 -15.05 4.71
N LEU A 75 13.48 -15.43 5.87
CA LEU A 75 14.12 -15.40 7.18
C LEU A 75 14.61 -16.81 7.55
N SER A 76 15.92 -17.01 7.57
CA SER A 76 16.56 -18.25 8.02
C SER A 76 17.34 -18.05 9.32
N ILE A 77 17.82 -19.13 9.93
CA ILE A 77 18.66 -19.05 11.14
C ILE A 77 19.92 -18.25 10.80
N GLY A 78 20.18 -17.20 11.56
CA GLY A 78 21.36 -16.33 11.38
C GLY A 78 21.17 -15.19 10.37
N THR A 79 20.04 -15.12 9.66
CA THR A 79 19.76 -14.00 8.75
C THR A 79 19.68 -12.69 9.53
N THR A 80 20.47 -11.69 9.13
CA THR A 80 20.42 -10.34 9.73
C THR A 80 19.24 -9.54 9.19
N LYS A 81 18.89 -8.44 9.87
CA LYS A 81 17.82 -7.55 9.44
C LYS A 81 18.15 -6.90 8.10
N GLU A 82 19.41 -6.55 7.91
CA GLU A 82 19.96 -5.98 6.68
C GLU A 82 19.84 -6.99 5.53
N GLU A 83 20.29 -8.23 5.71
CA GLU A 83 20.17 -9.30 4.71
C GLU A 83 18.73 -9.61 4.33
N PHE A 84 17.83 -9.67 5.32
CA PHE A 84 16.40 -9.86 5.08
C PHE A 84 15.83 -8.70 4.25
N THR A 85 16.17 -7.46 4.62
CA THR A 85 15.71 -6.25 3.94
C THR A 85 16.19 -6.18 2.50
N THR A 86 17.49 -6.39 2.27
CA THR A 86 18.07 -6.43 0.91
C THR A 86 17.41 -7.52 0.08
N SER A 87 17.24 -8.72 0.64
CA SER A 87 16.59 -9.81 -0.10
C SER A 87 15.14 -9.52 -0.47
N MET A 88 14.41 -8.75 0.34
CA MET A 88 13.04 -8.31 0.03
C MET A 88 13.04 -7.21 -1.04
N GLN A 89 13.95 -6.24 -0.95
CA GLN A 89 14.11 -5.18 -1.95
C GLN A 89 14.46 -5.74 -3.33
N ASP A 90 15.45 -6.63 -3.41
CA ASP A 90 15.89 -7.24 -4.67
C ASP A 90 14.77 -8.01 -5.37
N TRP A 91 14.01 -8.80 -4.60
CA TRP A 91 12.89 -9.55 -5.14
C TRP A 91 11.78 -8.63 -5.65
N ILE A 92 11.40 -7.59 -4.91
CA ILE A 92 10.31 -6.70 -5.29
C ILE A 92 10.69 -5.86 -6.53
N LYS A 93 11.95 -5.44 -6.62
CA LYS A 93 12.50 -4.63 -7.72
C LYS A 93 12.58 -5.41 -9.02
N ASN A 94 12.90 -6.70 -8.97
CA ASN A 94 13.00 -7.54 -10.16
C ASN A 94 12.56 -8.99 -9.91
N PRO A 95 11.27 -9.26 -9.75
CA PRO A 95 10.79 -10.62 -9.51
C PRO A 95 10.91 -11.44 -10.82
N THR A 96 11.70 -12.50 -10.80
CA THR A 96 11.82 -13.46 -11.90
C THR A 96 11.60 -14.89 -11.40
N LYS A 97 11.56 -15.87 -12.31
CA LYS A 97 11.45 -17.27 -11.89
C LYS A 97 12.77 -17.78 -11.29
N GLU A 98 13.88 -17.23 -11.78
CA GLU A 98 15.26 -17.66 -11.50
C GLU A 98 15.71 -17.19 -10.11
N ASN A 99 15.33 -15.97 -9.70
CA ASN A 99 15.69 -15.42 -8.40
C ASN A 99 14.64 -15.69 -7.30
N ALA A 100 13.66 -16.55 -7.56
CA ALA A 100 12.60 -16.87 -6.61
C ALA A 100 13.08 -17.82 -5.51
N LYS A 101 13.09 -17.34 -4.25
CA LYS A 101 13.26 -18.24 -3.08
C LYS A 101 12.05 -19.16 -2.85
N MET A 102 10.88 -18.79 -3.38
CA MET A 102 9.62 -19.52 -3.22
C MET A 102 9.14 -20.13 -4.55
N ASN A 103 9.91 -21.05 -5.12
CA ASN A 103 9.58 -21.73 -6.39
C ASN A 103 8.17 -22.34 -6.44
N GLY A 104 7.71 -22.94 -5.33
CA GLY A 104 6.34 -23.47 -5.24
C GLY A 104 5.25 -22.40 -5.33
N ALA A 105 5.52 -21.18 -4.84
CA ALA A 105 4.60 -20.06 -4.99
C ALA A 105 4.59 -19.55 -6.44
N VAL A 106 5.76 -19.45 -7.08
CA VAL A 106 5.85 -19.06 -8.50
C VAL A 106 5.12 -20.08 -9.38
N LYS A 107 5.29 -21.38 -9.13
CA LYS A 107 4.56 -22.42 -9.87
C LYS A 107 3.05 -22.32 -9.72
N ARG A 108 2.56 -21.91 -8.54
CA ARG A 108 1.14 -21.85 -8.23
C ARG A 108 0.47 -20.55 -8.69
N PHE A 109 1.11 -19.41 -8.45
CA PHE A 109 0.51 -18.08 -8.60
C PHE A 109 1.04 -17.31 -9.82
N GLY A 110 2.11 -17.81 -10.44
CA GLY A 110 2.92 -17.05 -11.39
C GLY A 110 3.95 -16.16 -10.67
N VAL A 111 4.79 -15.50 -11.47
CA VAL A 111 5.75 -14.51 -10.96
C VAL A 111 4.98 -13.26 -10.49
N MET A 112 5.40 -12.70 -9.34
CA MET A 112 4.82 -11.46 -8.82
C MET A 112 5.01 -10.33 -9.84
N PRO A 113 3.97 -9.53 -10.17
CA PRO A 113 4.16 -8.39 -11.06
C PRO A 113 5.17 -7.41 -10.48
N LYS A 114 6.11 -6.93 -11.30
CA LYS A 114 7.10 -5.93 -10.90
C LYS A 114 6.43 -4.70 -10.29
N GLN A 115 6.93 -4.30 -9.12
CA GLN A 115 6.54 -3.08 -8.41
C GLN A 115 7.75 -2.15 -8.33
N ASP A 116 7.51 -0.85 -8.29
CA ASP A 116 8.54 0.17 -8.21
C ASP A 116 8.21 1.10 -7.06
N PHE A 117 8.41 0.56 -5.86
CA PHE A 117 8.18 1.28 -4.61
C PHE A 117 9.47 1.97 -4.16
N PRO A 118 9.38 3.09 -3.41
CA PRO A 118 10.55 3.69 -2.78
C PRO A 118 11.31 2.67 -1.92
N GLU A 119 12.65 2.67 -2.00
CA GLU A 119 13.47 1.70 -1.26
C GLU A 119 13.23 1.75 0.25
N GLU A 120 13.05 2.97 0.78
CA GLU A 120 12.71 3.23 2.19
C GLU A 120 11.35 2.63 2.58
N THR A 121 10.38 2.61 1.67
CA THR A 121 9.08 1.96 1.93
C THR A 121 9.24 0.45 2.11
N ILE A 122 10.05 -0.19 1.26
CA ILE A 122 10.31 -1.62 1.39
C ILE A 122 11.14 -1.94 2.63
N LYS A 123 12.10 -1.06 2.96
CA LYS A 123 12.89 -1.18 4.19
C LYS A 123 11.98 -1.22 5.42
N GLN A 124 11.11 -0.23 5.61
CA GLN A 124 10.21 -0.20 6.77
C GLN A 124 9.28 -1.42 6.84
N ILE A 125 8.77 -1.89 5.69
CA ILE A 125 7.98 -3.14 5.63
C ILE A 125 8.82 -4.34 6.07
N ALA A 126 10.04 -4.48 5.54
CA ALA A 126 10.92 -5.60 5.83
C ALA A 126 11.37 -5.62 7.29
N GLU A 127 11.74 -4.47 7.86
CA GLU A 127 12.11 -4.36 9.27
C GLU A 127 10.93 -4.71 10.19
N TYR A 128 9.72 -4.19 9.88
CA TYR A 128 8.51 -4.59 10.61
C TYR A 128 8.28 -6.10 10.53
N MET A 129 8.36 -6.68 9.33
CA MET A 129 8.22 -8.11 9.13
C MET A 129 9.29 -8.90 9.90
N PHE A 130 10.53 -8.44 9.97
CA PHE A 130 11.61 -9.10 10.67
C PHE A 130 11.33 -9.14 12.19
N ASP A 131 11.08 -7.97 12.78
CA ASP A 131 10.99 -7.77 14.22
C ASP A 131 9.67 -8.28 14.85
N ASN A 132 8.61 -8.43 14.05
CA ASN A 132 7.26 -8.68 14.57
C ASN A 132 6.65 -9.99 14.07
N ASP A 133 5.81 -10.61 14.90
CA ASP A 133 4.86 -11.60 14.41
C ASP A 133 3.83 -10.92 13.51
N ILE A 134 3.59 -11.51 12.35
CA ILE A 134 2.65 -11.00 11.36
C ILE A 134 1.45 -11.93 11.23
N GLU A 135 0.31 -11.33 10.87
CA GLU A 135 -0.95 -12.05 10.74
C GLU A 135 -0.85 -13.21 9.75
N LYS A 136 -1.52 -14.31 10.09
CA LYS A 136 -1.55 -15.53 9.28
C LYS A 136 -2.98 -16.02 9.06
N PRO A 137 -3.25 -16.65 7.90
CA PRO A 137 -4.55 -17.26 7.67
C PRO A 137 -4.86 -18.37 8.67
N ALA A 138 -6.14 -18.54 9.01
CA ALA A 138 -6.57 -19.57 9.96
C ALA A 138 -6.13 -20.99 9.58
N TRP A 139 -6.03 -21.29 8.27
CA TRP A 139 -5.61 -22.58 7.71
C TRP A 139 -4.09 -22.77 7.63
N PHE A 140 -3.29 -21.76 7.99
CA PHE A 140 -1.85 -21.74 7.68
C PHE A 140 -1.06 -22.84 8.40
N GLU A 141 -1.33 -23.07 9.68
CA GLU A 141 -0.61 -24.08 10.47
C GLU A 141 -0.95 -25.50 10.03
N ASP A 142 -2.24 -25.77 9.78
CA ASP A 142 -2.70 -27.07 9.31
C ASP A 142 -2.03 -27.43 7.97
N HIS A 143 -1.97 -26.46 7.04
CA HIS A 143 -1.28 -26.62 5.76
C HIS A 143 0.22 -26.96 5.91
N LEU A 144 0.91 -26.37 6.88
CA LEU A 144 2.31 -26.68 7.15
C LEU A 144 2.48 -28.08 7.73
N ASN A 145 1.60 -28.49 8.63
CA ASN A 145 1.65 -29.79 9.28
C ASN A 145 1.34 -30.92 8.28
N GLU A 146 0.35 -30.74 7.40
CA GLU A 146 0.06 -31.68 6.31
C GLU A 146 1.25 -31.87 5.36
N LYS A 147 1.95 -30.78 5.00
CA LYS A 147 3.15 -30.86 4.16
C LYS A 147 4.32 -31.55 4.85
N LYS A 148 4.49 -31.37 6.16
CA LYS A 148 5.50 -32.10 6.95
C LYS A 148 5.15 -33.58 7.12
N GLY A 149 3.86 -33.92 7.25
CA GLY A 149 3.36 -35.28 7.39
C GLY A 149 3.49 -36.16 6.15
N LYS A 150 3.63 -35.56 4.95
CA LYS A 150 3.91 -36.29 3.70
C LYS A 150 5.38 -36.72 3.54
N GLY A 151 6.25 -36.41 4.52
CA GLY A 151 7.68 -36.74 4.49
C GLY A 151 8.19 -37.70 5.57
N LYS A 152 7.37 -38.09 6.56
CA LYS A 152 7.75 -39.09 7.57
C LYS A 152 6.54 -39.91 8.01
N ALA A 153 6.62 -41.22 7.78
CA ALA A 153 5.74 -42.20 8.40
C ALA A 153 5.86 -42.14 9.93
N LYS A 154 4.71 -42.37 10.59
CA LYS A 154 4.49 -42.81 11.99
C LYS A 154 5.39 -42.20 13.08
N GLY A 155 4.82 -41.29 13.86
CA GLY A 155 5.35 -40.91 15.16
C GLY A 155 4.33 -40.10 15.94
N ALA A 156 3.84 -40.64 17.06
CA ALA A 156 2.86 -40.04 17.95
C ALA A 156 3.29 -38.64 18.41
N GLY A 157 2.36 -37.68 18.35
CA GLY A 157 2.60 -36.31 18.81
C GLY A 157 1.36 -35.77 19.49
N ASN A 158 1.41 -35.69 20.83
CA ASN A 158 0.40 -35.10 21.69
C ASN A 158 -0.06 -33.73 21.15
N GLY A 159 -1.36 -33.61 20.92
CA GLY A 159 -2.00 -32.38 20.48
C GLY A 159 -1.95 -31.30 21.56
N MET A 160 -0.95 -30.43 21.49
CA MET A 160 -1.00 -29.13 22.14
C MET A 160 -2.07 -28.29 21.44
N LYS A 161 -3.27 -28.27 22.06
CA LYS A 161 -4.35 -27.32 21.77
C LYS A 161 -3.83 -25.89 21.97
N ASN A 162 -3.26 -25.29 20.93
CA ASN A 162 -3.01 -23.86 20.93
C ASN A 162 -4.35 -23.13 20.86
N LYS A 163 -4.66 -22.42 21.95
CA LYS A 163 -5.78 -21.48 22.06
C LYS A 163 -5.86 -20.66 20.77
N LYS A 164 -6.98 -20.79 20.06
CA LYS A 164 -7.39 -19.87 19.00
C LYS A 164 -7.46 -18.46 19.60
N ARG A 165 -6.35 -17.71 19.54
CA ARG A 165 -6.43 -16.26 19.61
C ARG A 165 -7.13 -15.82 18.34
N LYS A 166 -8.44 -15.60 18.42
CA LYS A 166 -9.18 -14.79 17.46
C LYS A 166 -8.59 -13.38 17.54
N HIS A 167 -7.51 -13.13 16.80
CA HIS A 167 -7.08 -11.77 16.50
C HIS A 167 -8.00 -11.23 15.41
N ASN A 168 -9.21 -10.85 15.84
CA ASN A 168 -9.95 -9.81 15.17
C ASN A 168 -9.42 -8.50 15.75
N GLN A 169 -8.33 -7.96 15.19
CA GLN A 169 -8.16 -6.50 15.24
C GLN A 169 -9.24 -5.94 14.30
N VAL A 170 -10.45 -5.80 14.84
CA VAL A 170 -11.38 -4.82 14.31
C VAL A 170 -10.76 -3.50 14.74
N ASP A 171 -10.02 -2.83 13.85
CA ASP A 171 -9.69 -1.42 14.12
C ASP A 171 -11.04 -0.75 14.33
N ASN A 172 -11.27 -0.27 15.55
CA ASN A 172 -12.50 0.41 15.90
C ASN A 172 -12.59 1.64 15.00
N LEU A 173 -13.49 1.62 14.01
CA LEU A 173 -13.58 2.67 12.99
C LEU A 173 -13.83 4.07 13.59
N LYS A 174 -14.31 4.12 14.85
CA LYS A 174 -14.54 5.35 15.61
C LYS A 174 -13.26 6.05 16.07
N ASP A 175 -12.16 5.31 16.18
CA ASP A 175 -10.89 5.83 16.71
C ASP A 175 -9.91 6.24 15.59
N LEU A 176 -10.29 6.03 14.32
CA LEU A 176 -9.45 6.39 13.16
C LEU A 176 -9.60 7.87 12.83
N SER A 177 -8.48 8.53 12.50
CA SER A 177 -8.54 9.84 11.85
C SER A 177 -9.31 9.76 10.52
N TYR A 178 -9.85 10.89 10.07
CA TYR A 178 -10.51 10.97 8.78
C TYR A 178 -9.63 10.48 7.61
N SER A 179 -8.35 10.84 7.62
CA SER A 179 -7.36 10.36 6.64
C SER A 179 -7.28 8.83 6.63
N GLU A 180 -7.15 8.21 7.80
CA GLU A 180 -7.04 6.75 7.93
C GLU A 180 -8.33 6.03 7.54
N LYS A 181 -9.48 6.57 7.93
CA LYS A 181 -10.80 6.04 7.58
C LYS A 181 -11.01 6.06 6.07
N GLY A 182 -10.80 7.21 5.42
CA GLY A 182 -10.93 7.35 3.98
C GLY A 182 -9.92 6.49 3.20
N LEU A 183 -8.67 6.44 3.67
CA LEU A 183 -7.65 5.56 3.09
C LEU A 183 -8.05 4.08 3.22
N LYS A 184 -8.55 3.64 4.37
CA LYS A 184 -9.03 2.27 4.59
C LYS A 184 -10.17 1.91 3.62
N TYR A 185 -11.10 2.83 3.36
CA TYR A 185 -12.19 2.64 2.39
C TYR A 185 -11.67 2.53 0.96
N ALA A 186 -10.75 3.42 0.56
CA ALA A 186 -10.11 3.36 -0.76
C ALA A 186 -9.33 2.05 -0.96
N LEU A 187 -8.51 1.64 0.02
CA LEU A 187 -7.64 0.47 -0.09
C LEU A 187 -8.40 -0.85 -0.03
N SER A 188 -9.42 -0.96 0.82
CA SER A 188 -10.28 -2.15 0.85
C SER A 188 -11.08 -2.28 -0.46
N THR A 189 -11.55 -1.17 -1.04
CA THR A 189 -12.20 -1.17 -2.36
C THR A 189 -11.22 -1.57 -3.46
N LYS A 190 -10.00 -1.01 -3.45
CA LYS A 190 -8.90 -1.42 -4.33
C LYS A 190 -8.62 -2.92 -4.21
N ALA A 191 -8.62 -3.47 -3.00
CA ALA A 191 -8.38 -4.88 -2.76
C ALA A 191 -9.47 -5.77 -3.37
N VAL A 192 -10.75 -5.40 -3.23
CA VAL A 192 -11.86 -6.13 -3.85
C VAL A 192 -11.77 -6.12 -5.37
N LEU A 193 -11.55 -4.96 -5.97
CA LEU A 193 -11.40 -4.85 -7.43
C LEU A 193 -10.15 -5.59 -7.93
N GLY A 194 -9.02 -5.39 -7.28
CA GLY A 194 -7.74 -6.02 -7.62
C GLY A 194 -7.82 -7.55 -7.52
N LYS A 195 -8.42 -8.09 -6.46
CA LYS A 195 -8.61 -9.53 -6.28
C LYS A 195 -9.46 -10.14 -7.39
N ASN A 196 -10.59 -9.52 -7.73
CA ASN A 196 -11.45 -10.02 -8.79
C ASN A 196 -10.78 -9.93 -10.17
N LEU A 197 -10.11 -8.81 -10.45
CA LEU A 197 -9.31 -8.63 -11.67
C LEU A 197 -8.22 -9.70 -11.80
N MET A 198 -7.38 -9.85 -10.77
CA MET A 198 -6.25 -10.78 -10.80
C MET A 198 -6.69 -12.22 -10.95
N ARG A 199 -7.79 -12.62 -10.29
CA ARG A 199 -8.35 -13.96 -10.48
C ARG A 199 -8.79 -14.18 -11.92
N LYS A 200 -9.45 -13.20 -12.54
CA LYS A 200 -9.91 -13.31 -13.93
C LYS A 200 -8.73 -13.42 -14.89
N ILE A 201 -7.67 -12.63 -14.67
CA ILE A 201 -6.42 -12.70 -15.45
C ILE A 201 -5.78 -14.09 -15.29
N GLN A 202 -5.61 -14.58 -14.06
CA GLN A 202 -4.96 -15.87 -13.80
C GLN A 202 -5.72 -17.06 -14.38
N LYS A 203 -7.06 -17.03 -14.36
CA LYS A 203 -7.88 -18.16 -14.82
C LYS A 203 -8.22 -18.13 -16.31
N GLU A 204 -8.47 -16.94 -16.85
CA GLU A 204 -9.09 -16.77 -18.17
C GLU A 204 -8.33 -15.76 -19.07
N GLY A 205 -7.24 -15.21 -18.59
CA GLY A 205 -6.40 -14.27 -19.33
C GLY A 205 -6.93 -12.83 -19.37
N THR A 206 -6.09 -11.95 -19.93
CA THR A 206 -6.30 -10.50 -19.95
C THR A 206 -7.55 -10.09 -20.75
N LEU A 207 -7.89 -10.80 -21.83
CA LEU A 207 -9.05 -10.47 -22.66
C LEU A 207 -10.37 -10.65 -21.89
N ALA A 208 -10.49 -11.75 -21.14
CA ALA A 208 -11.63 -11.99 -20.29
C ALA A 208 -11.69 -11.00 -19.11
N ALA A 209 -10.54 -10.64 -18.56
CA ALA A 209 -10.42 -9.62 -17.52
C ALA A 209 -10.86 -8.22 -17.98
N LEU A 210 -10.55 -7.83 -19.21
CA LEU A 210 -11.01 -6.56 -19.79
C LEU A 210 -12.54 -6.50 -19.86
N LYS A 211 -13.18 -7.58 -20.33
CA LYS A 211 -14.66 -7.70 -20.38
C LYS A 211 -15.26 -7.61 -18.98
N PHE A 212 -14.65 -8.28 -18.01
CA PHE A 212 -15.04 -8.21 -16.60
C PHE A 212 -14.97 -6.78 -16.07
N CYS A 213 -13.85 -6.07 -16.25
CA CYS A 213 -13.70 -4.68 -15.80
C CYS A 213 -14.74 -3.74 -16.41
N ASN A 214 -15.11 -3.95 -17.68
CA ASN A 214 -16.12 -3.15 -18.36
C ASN A 214 -17.52 -3.27 -17.73
N ILE A 215 -17.84 -4.42 -17.16
CA ILE A 215 -19.18 -4.72 -16.63
C ILE A 215 -19.22 -4.59 -15.10
N GLN A 216 -18.20 -5.10 -14.41
CA GLN A 216 -18.25 -5.38 -12.97
C GLN A 216 -17.53 -4.34 -12.12
N ALA A 217 -16.76 -3.42 -12.70
CA ALA A 217 -15.99 -2.45 -11.92
C ALA A 217 -16.87 -1.46 -11.15
N TYR A 218 -17.98 -0.98 -11.74
CA TYR A 218 -18.93 -0.10 -11.04
C TYR A 218 -19.73 -0.86 -9.98
N PRO A 219 -20.40 -2.00 -10.29
CA PRO A 219 -21.12 -2.77 -9.27
C PRO A 219 -20.27 -3.13 -8.05
N LEU A 220 -19.01 -3.49 -8.24
CA LEU A 220 -18.09 -3.76 -7.14
C LEU A 220 -17.74 -2.51 -6.34
N THR A 221 -17.60 -1.36 -6.99
CA THR A 221 -17.37 -0.08 -6.30
C THR A 221 -18.61 0.34 -5.51
N ASP A 222 -19.80 0.24 -6.11
CA ASP A 222 -21.08 0.57 -5.48
C ASP A 222 -21.35 -0.34 -4.27
N SER A 223 -21.03 -1.63 -4.38
CA SER A 223 -21.11 -2.56 -3.25
C SER A 223 -20.22 -2.13 -2.09
N MET A 224 -19.00 -1.64 -2.39
CA MET A 224 -18.09 -1.15 -1.36
C MET A 224 -18.53 0.19 -0.77
N SER A 225 -19.21 1.02 -1.56
CA SER A 225 -19.89 2.22 -1.06
C SER A 225 -20.94 1.88 -0.01
N VAL A 226 -21.75 0.85 -0.23
CA VAL A 226 -22.74 0.36 0.75
C VAL A 226 -22.03 -0.20 2.00
N VAL A 227 -21.00 -1.04 1.82
CA VAL A 227 -20.24 -1.64 2.94
C VAL A 227 -19.67 -0.56 3.87
N HIS A 228 -19.18 0.53 3.31
CA HIS A 228 -18.52 1.60 4.08
C HIS A 228 -19.45 2.74 4.47
N ASN A 229 -20.71 2.72 4.02
CA ASN A 229 -21.62 3.86 4.10
C ASN A 229 -20.95 5.16 3.61
N ALA A 230 -20.32 5.10 2.44
CA ALA A 230 -19.51 6.18 1.87
C ALA A 230 -19.68 6.24 0.35
N ALA A 231 -19.64 7.44 -0.24
CA ALA A 231 -19.53 7.58 -1.69
C ALA A 231 -18.08 7.31 -2.11
N ILE A 232 -17.86 6.31 -2.97
CA ILE A 232 -16.53 5.90 -3.42
C ILE A 232 -16.50 5.97 -4.94
N LYS A 233 -15.56 6.74 -5.48
CA LYS A 233 -15.34 6.81 -6.93
C LYS A 233 -13.86 6.82 -7.28
N ARG A 234 -13.58 6.46 -8.54
CA ARG A 234 -12.25 6.61 -9.15
C ARG A 234 -12.34 7.61 -10.27
N VAL A 235 -11.48 8.61 -10.23
CA VAL A 235 -11.42 9.67 -11.24
C VAL A 235 -10.00 9.79 -11.81
N SER A 236 -9.90 10.36 -13.00
CA SER A 236 -8.65 10.49 -13.73
C SER A 236 -8.70 11.64 -14.72
N ASP A 237 -7.55 12.26 -14.94
CA ASP A 237 -7.26 13.21 -16.01
C ASP A 237 -7.16 12.53 -17.39
N LYS A 238 -7.02 11.20 -17.42
CA LYS A 238 -6.91 10.36 -18.62
C LYS A 238 -7.76 9.09 -18.45
N PRO A 239 -9.10 9.21 -18.39
CA PRO A 239 -9.98 8.09 -18.05
C PRO A 239 -10.24 7.16 -19.24
N ARG A 240 -10.60 5.90 -18.94
CA ARG A 240 -11.07 4.94 -19.96
C ARG A 240 -12.57 5.06 -20.19
N ASN A 241 -13.30 5.19 -19.09
CA ASN A 241 -14.71 5.52 -19.10
C ASN A 241 -14.85 7.03 -18.89
N PRO A 242 -15.48 7.79 -19.81
CA PRO A 242 -15.70 9.23 -19.66
C PRO A 242 -16.37 9.63 -18.34
N LYS A 243 -17.18 8.75 -17.72
CA LYS A 243 -17.78 9.03 -16.41
C LYS A 243 -16.76 9.22 -15.27
N ASN A 244 -15.50 8.88 -15.49
CA ASN A 244 -14.42 9.01 -14.51
C ASN A 244 -13.52 10.23 -14.78
N PHE A 245 -13.96 11.21 -15.57
CA PHE A 245 -13.20 12.45 -15.70
C PHE A 245 -13.09 13.15 -14.34
N ALA A 246 -11.86 13.51 -13.98
CA ALA A 246 -11.56 14.30 -12.80
C ALA A 246 -12.00 15.75 -13.01
N ASN A 247 -12.62 16.34 -11.99
CA ASN A 247 -12.94 17.77 -11.97
C ASN A 247 -11.69 18.63 -11.73
N ASN A 248 -11.84 19.96 -11.74
CA ASN A 248 -10.72 20.90 -11.60
C ASN A 248 -9.90 20.69 -10.30
N LYS A 249 -10.56 20.44 -9.17
CA LYS A 249 -9.90 20.17 -7.88
C LYS A 249 -9.24 18.80 -7.85
N GLU A 250 -9.91 17.79 -8.36
CA GLU A 250 -9.33 16.44 -8.49
C GLU A 250 -8.09 16.45 -9.40
N ASN A 251 -8.06 17.29 -10.44
CA ASN A 251 -6.88 17.48 -11.29
C ASN A 251 -5.73 18.19 -10.55
N GLU A 252 -6.00 19.10 -9.62
CA GLU A 252 -4.98 19.66 -8.72
C GLU A 252 -4.35 18.56 -7.86
N TYR A 253 -5.16 17.69 -7.24
CA TYR A 253 -4.68 16.58 -6.42
C TYR A 253 -3.90 15.53 -7.23
N ILE A 254 -4.35 15.21 -8.44
CA ILE A 254 -3.60 14.33 -9.36
C ILE A 254 -2.20 14.90 -9.62
N ARG A 255 -2.06 16.22 -9.80
CA ARG A 255 -0.74 16.85 -10.01
C ARG A 255 0.16 16.72 -8.79
N ILE A 256 -0.38 16.88 -7.57
CA ILE A 256 0.38 16.69 -6.32
C ILE A 256 0.93 15.26 -6.26
N PHE A 257 0.09 14.25 -6.44
CA PHE A 257 0.53 12.85 -6.39
C PHE A 257 1.51 12.50 -7.52
N LYS A 258 1.36 13.11 -8.70
CA LYS A 258 2.34 12.95 -9.78
C LYS A 258 3.70 13.52 -9.39
N ASN A 259 3.73 14.60 -8.61
CA ASN A 259 4.96 15.18 -8.10
C ASN A 259 5.61 14.29 -7.03
N ASP A 260 4.83 13.72 -6.11
CA ASP A 260 5.35 12.75 -5.12
C ASP A 260 6.05 11.58 -5.80
N VAL A 261 5.40 10.99 -6.81
CA VAL A 261 5.95 9.89 -7.62
C VAL A 261 7.25 10.30 -8.32
N LYS A 262 7.30 11.50 -8.92
CA LYS A 262 8.53 12.03 -9.55
C LYS A 262 9.68 12.18 -8.54
N LEU A 263 9.36 12.50 -7.29
CA LEU A 263 10.32 12.63 -6.20
C LEU A 263 10.62 11.29 -5.50
N ASN A 264 10.10 10.17 -6.03
CA ASN A 264 10.20 8.84 -5.42
C ASN A 264 9.74 8.82 -3.95
N LYS A 265 8.72 9.63 -3.64
CA LYS A 265 8.14 9.78 -2.30
C LYS A 265 6.80 9.05 -2.22
N SER A 266 6.53 8.44 -1.07
CA SER A 266 5.19 7.92 -0.75
C SER A 266 4.19 9.07 -0.58
N SER A 267 3.02 8.93 -1.21
CA SER A 267 1.94 9.90 -1.08
C SER A 267 1.13 9.68 0.20
N GLU A 268 0.80 10.79 0.85
CA GLU A 268 -0.17 10.84 1.96
C GLU A 268 -1.57 11.17 1.43
N PRO A 269 -2.66 10.70 2.08
CA PRO A 269 -4.01 11.07 1.68
C PRO A 269 -4.26 12.57 1.84
N ILE A 270 -4.99 13.15 0.89
CA ILE A 270 -5.47 14.53 1.00
C ILE A 270 -6.86 14.49 1.63
N VAL A 271 -7.08 15.23 2.72
CA VAL A 271 -8.37 15.35 3.41
C VAL A 271 -8.95 16.72 3.17
N VAL A 272 -10.22 16.76 2.77
CA VAL A 272 -11.00 17.98 2.58
C VAL A 272 -12.27 17.86 3.40
N GLU A 273 -12.48 18.81 4.31
CA GLU A 273 -13.65 18.85 5.18
C GLU A 273 -14.59 19.97 4.76
N ASN A 274 -15.87 19.63 4.69
CA ASN A 274 -16.97 20.59 4.58
C ASN A 274 -17.79 20.53 5.88
N GLU A 275 -18.90 21.26 5.98
CA GLU A 275 -19.70 21.32 7.22
C GLU A 275 -20.16 19.92 7.71
N SER A 276 -20.75 19.12 6.81
CA SER A 276 -21.34 17.82 7.13
C SER A 276 -20.48 16.61 6.70
N ASN A 277 -19.58 16.79 5.73
CA ASN A 277 -18.93 15.68 5.04
C ASN A 277 -17.41 15.84 4.99
N VAL A 278 -16.73 14.71 4.86
CA VAL A 278 -15.29 14.60 4.67
C VAL A 278 -15.02 13.89 3.35
N SER A 279 -14.12 14.43 2.54
CA SER A 279 -13.61 13.79 1.33
C SER A 279 -12.12 13.47 1.46
N VAL A 280 -11.75 12.23 1.16
CA VAL A 280 -10.37 11.75 1.21
C VAL A 280 -9.95 11.26 -0.17
N TYR A 281 -8.77 11.72 -0.61
CA TYR A 281 -8.21 11.43 -1.92
C TYR A 281 -6.90 10.65 -1.80
N TYR A 282 -6.72 9.64 -2.64
CA TYR A 282 -5.52 8.79 -2.62
C TYR A 282 -5.16 8.28 -4.02
N PRO A 283 -3.88 8.24 -4.44
CA PRO A 283 -3.53 7.93 -5.81
C PRO A 283 -3.70 6.45 -6.17
N ILE A 284 -3.94 6.23 -7.46
CA ILE A 284 -3.92 4.92 -8.10
C ILE A 284 -2.62 4.85 -8.91
N ILE A 285 -1.63 4.13 -8.39
CA ILE A 285 -0.33 3.97 -9.03
C ILE A 285 -0.32 2.72 -9.90
N THR A 286 0.20 2.85 -11.12
CA THR A 286 0.39 1.74 -12.06
C THR A 286 1.56 0.85 -11.66
N ASN A 287 1.43 -0.44 -11.94
CA ASN A 287 2.51 -1.42 -11.85
C ASN A 287 2.51 -2.32 -13.09
N GLY A 288 3.38 -3.34 -13.15
CA GLY A 288 3.54 -4.16 -14.34
C GLY A 288 2.25 -4.81 -14.86
N MET A 289 1.33 -5.23 -13.98
CA MET A 289 0.05 -5.82 -14.42
C MET A 289 -0.89 -4.78 -15.05
N CYS A 290 -0.82 -3.51 -14.64
CA CYS A 290 -1.63 -2.44 -15.22
C CYS A 290 -1.32 -2.24 -16.71
N LEU A 291 -0.06 -2.45 -17.10
CA LEU A 291 0.42 -2.15 -18.44
C LEU A 291 -0.16 -3.06 -19.53
N GLN A 292 -0.64 -4.25 -19.15
CA GLN A 292 -1.33 -5.16 -20.07
C GLN A 292 -2.59 -4.54 -20.71
N CYS A 293 -3.15 -3.49 -20.08
CA CYS A 293 -4.33 -2.78 -20.55
C CYS A 293 -4.13 -1.26 -20.67
N HIS A 294 -3.19 -0.68 -19.92
CA HIS A 294 -2.95 0.76 -19.83
C HIS A 294 -1.56 1.18 -20.34
N GLY A 295 -0.71 0.24 -20.73
CA GLY A 295 0.64 0.50 -21.21
C GLY A 295 0.69 1.02 -22.64
N ASN A 296 1.89 1.03 -23.23
CA ASN A 296 2.09 1.39 -24.62
C ASN A 296 1.42 0.35 -25.56
N PRO A 297 0.52 0.77 -26.47
CA PRO A 297 -0.15 -0.13 -27.41
C PRO A 297 0.78 -0.94 -28.33
N LYS A 298 2.02 -0.48 -28.52
CA LYS A 298 3.00 -1.14 -29.40
C LYS A 298 3.86 -2.17 -28.68
N THR A 299 4.07 -2.04 -27.37
CA THR A 299 5.01 -2.90 -26.62
C THR A 299 4.35 -3.67 -25.48
N ASP A 300 3.39 -3.08 -24.78
CA ASP A 300 2.89 -3.62 -23.51
C ASP A 300 1.50 -4.28 -23.65
N ILE A 301 0.67 -3.75 -24.56
CA ILE A 301 -0.69 -4.25 -24.79
C ILE A 301 -0.69 -5.19 -25.99
N LYS A 302 -1.18 -6.42 -25.80
CA LYS A 302 -1.32 -7.37 -26.91
C LYS A 302 -2.32 -6.86 -27.97
N PRO A 303 -2.10 -7.15 -29.28
CA PRO A 303 -2.94 -6.62 -30.35
C PRO A 303 -4.44 -6.95 -30.21
N ASP A 304 -4.78 -8.16 -29.77
CA ASP A 304 -6.15 -8.61 -29.54
C ASP A 304 -6.83 -7.85 -28.40
N ILE A 305 -6.09 -7.59 -27.31
CA ILE A 305 -6.55 -6.76 -26.19
C ILE A 305 -6.78 -5.32 -26.64
N PHE A 306 -5.83 -4.74 -27.37
CA PHE A 306 -5.95 -3.36 -27.85
C PHE A 306 -7.15 -3.19 -28.79
N LYS A 307 -7.37 -4.15 -29.69
CA LYS A 307 -8.57 -4.20 -30.56
C LYS A 307 -9.86 -4.21 -29.73
N GLU A 308 -9.95 -5.05 -28.70
CA GLU A 308 -11.14 -5.12 -27.84
C GLU A 308 -11.32 -3.85 -27.00
N ILE A 309 -10.24 -3.21 -26.53
CA ILE A 309 -10.29 -1.91 -25.84
C ILE A 309 -10.92 -0.87 -26.77
N ARG A 310 -10.44 -0.72 -28.00
CA ARG A 310 -10.98 0.25 -28.96
C ARG A 310 -12.44 -0.01 -29.31
N LYS A 311 -12.85 -1.28 -29.38
CA LYS A 311 -14.24 -1.68 -29.61
C LYS A 311 -15.16 -1.27 -28.43
N LYS A 312 -14.75 -1.56 -27.19
CA LYS A 312 -15.56 -1.29 -26.00
C LYS A 312 -15.50 0.17 -25.54
N TYR A 313 -14.40 0.85 -25.84
CA TYR A 313 -14.12 2.21 -25.42
C TYR A 313 -13.54 3.02 -26.60
N PRO A 314 -14.40 3.47 -27.54
CA PRO A 314 -13.94 4.23 -28.72
C PRO A 314 -13.18 5.53 -28.36
N ASN A 315 -13.56 6.14 -27.24
CA ASN A 315 -12.99 7.37 -26.71
C ASN A 315 -11.96 7.11 -25.59
N ASP A 316 -11.42 5.90 -25.50
CA ASP A 316 -10.40 5.58 -24.49
C ASP A 316 -9.16 6.43 -24.68
N VAL A 317 -8.79 7.16 -23.61
CA VAL A 317 -7.52 7.86 -23.54
C VAL A 317 -6.55 7.19 -22.56
N ALA A 318 -6.94 6.14 -21.84
CA ALA A 318 -6.18 5.54 -20.75
C ALA A 318 -5.07 4.56 -21.18
N ILE A 319 -4.21 4.96 -22.09
CA ILE A 319 -3.12 4.14 -22.66
C ILE A 319 -1.78 4.87 -22.61
N GLY A 320 -0.67 4.15 -22.75
CA GLY A 320 0.68 4.74 -22.75
C GLY A 320 1.20 5.11 -21.36
N TYR A 321 0.72 4.43 -20.31
CA TYR A 321 1.32 4.51 -18.99
C TYR A 321 2.58 3.64 -18.90
N SER A 322 3.48 3.99 -17.98
CA SER A 322 4.60 3.17 -17.52
C SER A 322 4.34 2.67 -16.10
N ILE A 323 5.22 1.82 -15.56
CA ILE A 323 5.24 1.48 -14.14
C ILE A 323 5.45 2.76 -13.32
N ASN A 324 4.88 2.81 -12.12
CA ASN A 324 5.02 3.92 -11.17
C ASN A 324 4.53 5.25 -11.72
N GLN A 325 3.31 5.26 -12.25
CA GLN A 325 2.64 6.48 -12.69
C GLN A 325 1.26 6.61 -12.06
N VAL A 326 0.84 7.85 -11.81
CA VAL A 326 -0.51 8.14 -11.33
C VAL A 326 -1.50 7.92 -12.46
N ARG A 327 -2.25 6.82 -12.38
CA ARG A 327 -3.38 6.50 -13.28
C ARG A 327 -4.58 7.40 -13.00
N GLY A 328 -4.76 7.81 -11.76
CA GLY A 328 -5.91 8.59 -11.29
C GLY A 328 -5.92 8.60 -9.76
N ILE A 329 -7.05 8.97 -9.17
CA ILE A 329 -7.21 9.02 -7.72
C ILE A 329 -8.53 8.36 -7.31
N TRP A 330 -8.53 7.81 -6.10
CA TRP A 330 -9.74 7.57 -5.33
C TRP A 330 -10.29 8.91 -4.82
N ASN A 331 -11.61 9.04 -4.80
CA ASN A 331 -12.33 10.05 -4.04
C ASN A 331 -13.34 9.30 -3.17
N VAL A 332 -13.17 9.41 -1.87
CA VAL A 332 -14.02 8.77 -0.85
C VAL A 332 -14.65 9.87 -0.01
N THR A 333 -15.97 9.99 -0.06
CA THR A 333 -16.73 10.96 0.73
C THR A 333 -17.63 10.25 1.73
N PHE A 334 -17.60 10.66 2.99
CA PHE A 334 -18.44 10.12 4.06
C PHE A 334 -18.84 11.23 5.04
N ASP A 335 -19.90 10.99 5.80
CA ASP A 335 -20.40 11.92 6.82
C ASP A 335 -19.48 11.88 8.05
N LYS A 336 -19.37 13.03 8.73
CA LYS A 336 -18.49 13.21 9.90
C LYS A 336 -18.81 12.26 11.05
#